data_AF-A0A7R9DX98-F1
#
_entry.id   AF-A0A7R9DX98-F1
#
_cell.length_a   1.000
_cell.length_b   1.000
_cell.length_c   1.000
_cell.angle_alpha   90.00
_cell.angle_beta   90.00
_cell.angle_gamma   90.00
#
_symmetry.space_group_name_H-M   'P 1'
#
loop_
_entity.id
_entity.type
_entity.pdbx_description
1 polymer ?
#
loop_
_entity_poly.entity_id
_entity_poly.type
_entity_poly.pdbx_seq_one_letter_code
_entity_poly.pdbx_strand_id
1 'polypeptide(L)'
;TTTGSDSVDYHWLRQCELPLAPTVWVTNGSDSVGYHWLRQCGLPLAPTVWVTTGSDSRHVARATRHHEPDVVLQNIDLHALTGWIPERVAIRNNEPDFNADALFDKLLTRLEKGDVLVTAATGELSDAEADRTGLVATHAYAVLDVRREQGLRLLKLKNPWSHLRWRGNYSELDKLHWTPQLQRLLNFDPNSAAMFDNGVFWIDYDSILKFFDVFYLNWNPKLFNYTFCLHQSWKTGLGPIKDAYNIGENPQFFLQVDQGGSGAVWILLTRHITQIEDFKENREYITVLVYRNNGKR
;
A
#
# COMPACT_ATOMS: atom_id res chain seq x y z
N THR A 1 11.95 54.34 -16.70
CA THR A 1 13.19 53.82 -16.09
C THR A 1 13.54 52.51 -16.76
N THR A 2 14.76 52.41 -17.28
CA THR A 2 15.44 51.21 -17.83
C THR A 2 15.56 50.09 -16.79
N THR A 3 15.83 48.80 -17.08
CA THR A 3 16.33 48.02 -18.25
C THR A 3 15.78 46.57 -18.13
N GLY A 4 15.38 45.85 -19.19
CA GLY A 4 16.23 44.92 -19.99
C GLY A 4 15.92 43.44 -19.63
N SER A 5 16.02 42.41 -20.48
CA SER A 5 16.36 42.29 -21.92
C SER A 5 15.78 40.98 -22.51
N ASP A 6 15.38 40.98 -23.79
CA ASP A 6 14.90 39.79 -24.53
C ASP A 6 16.01 38.83 -25.00
N SER A 7 15.60 37.58 -25.33
CA SER A 7 16.18 36.55 -26.25
C SER A 7 16.14 35.13 -25.62
N VAL A 8 15.82 34.03 -26.30
CA VAL A 8 15.38 33.76 -27.70
C VAL A 8 14.72 32.35 -27.74
N ASP A 9 13.66 32.16 -28.54
CA ASP A 9 13.15 30.94 -29.25
C ASP A 9 13.16 29.54 -28.58
N TYR A 10 12.26 28.55 -28.77
CA TYR A 10 10.98 28.23 -29.45
C TYR A 10 10.43 26.93 -28.77
N HIS A 11 9.23 26.36 -28.95
CA HIS A 11 8.03 26.58 -29.78
C HIS A 11 6.80 25.95 -29.05
N TRP A 12 5.62 25.80 -29.70
CA TRP A 12 4.39 25.25 -29.09
C TRP A 12 4.01 23.86 -29.60
N LEU A 13 3.35 23.05 -28.76
CA LEU A 13 2.34 22.08 -29.21
C LEU A 13 1.06 22.18 -28.37
N ARG A 14 -0.06 22.17 -29.09
CA ARG A 14 -1.42 22.49 -28.63
C ARG A 14 -2.12 21.24 -28.10
N GLN A 15 -2.57 21.23 -26.85
CA GLN A 15 -3.58 20.26 -26.42
C GLN A 15 -4.97 20.81 -26.79
N CYS A 16 -5.78 19.99 -27.47
CA CYS A 16 -7.10 20.41 -27.92
C CYS A 16 -8.04 20.60 -26.73
N GLU A 17 -8.75 21.72 -26.72
CA GLU A 17 -9.86 21.97 -25.80
C GLU A 17 -11.01 21.00 -26.09
N LEU A 18 -11.59 20.43 -25.03
CA LEU A 18 -13.01 20.07 -25.01
C LEU A 18 -13.71 21.06 -24.08
N PRO A 19 -14.81 21.70 -24.52
CA PRO A 19 -15.46 22.73 -23.71
C PRO A 19 -16.21 22.09 -22.54
N LEU A 20 -15.82 22.43 -21.33
CA LEU A 20 -16.67 22.29 -20.15
C LEU A 20 -17.02 23.70 -19.64
N ALA A 21 -18.32 23.88 -19.36
CA ALA A 21 -18.94 25.15 -19.02
C ALA A 21 -18.26 25.86 -17.83
N PRO A 22 -18.40 27.20 -17.70
CA PRO A 22 -17.83 27.95 -16.59
C PRO A 22 -18.39 27.46 -15.26
N THR A 23 -17.65 26.55 -14.61
CA THR A 23 -18.00 26.03 -13.30
C THR A 23 -17.46 27.01 -12.28
N VAL A 24 -18.36 27.80 -11.70
CA VAL A 24 -18.05 28.76 -10.65
C VAL A 24 -17.45 28.02 -9.46
N TRP A 25 -16.24 28.42 -9.03
CA TRP A 25 -15.67 27.95 -7.77
C TRP A 25 -16.43 28.59 -6.61
N VAL A 26 -17.32 27.81 -5.97
CA VAL A 26 -17.95 28.19 -4.70
C VAL A 26 -17.13 27.62 -3.56
N THR A 27 -16.33 28.45 -2.91
CA THR A 27 -15.77 28.15 -1.59
C THR A 27 -16.82 28.44 -0.54
N ASN A 28 -17.48 27.41 0.00
CA ASN A 28 -18.23 27.50 1.24
C ASN A 28 -17.47 26.76 2.35
N GLY A 29 -17.08 27.49 3.39
CA GLY A 29 -16.85 26.88 4.70
C GLY A 29 -18.19 26.56 5.36
N SER A 30 -18.19 25.69 6.36
CA SER A 30 -19.34 25.42 7.21
C SER A 30 -18.97 25.63 8.67
N ASP A 31 -19.90 26.22 9.44
CA ASP A 31 -19.78 26.38 10.87
C ASP A 31 -20.02 25.05 11.64
N SER A 32 -20.12 25.16 12.96
CA SER A 32 -20.19 24.08 13.93
C SER A 32 -21.45 23.18 13.90
N VAL A 33 -22.40 23.36 12.97
CA VAL A 33 -23.73 22.71 13.07
C VAL A 33 -24.12 21.82 11.86
N GLY A 34 -23.28 21.63 10.83
CA GLY A 34 -23.66 20.78 9.68
C GLY A 34 -22.51 20.15 8.89
N TYR A 35 -22.64 18.85 8.55
CA TYR A 35 -21.69 18.12 7.70
C TYR A 35 -22.19 18.03 6.25
N HIS A 36 -21.35 18.41 5.29
CA HIS A 36 -21.56 18.21 3.86
C HIS A 36 -20.34 17.48 3.24
N TRP A 37 -20.60 16.70 2.19
CA TRP A 37 -19.66 15.69 1.66
C TRP A 37 -19.12 16.04 0.27
N LEU A 38 -17.91 15.60 -0.02
CA LEU A 38 -17.42 15.39 -1.39
C LEU A 38 -17.12 13.91 -1.60
N ARG A 39 -17.78 13.30 -2.58
CA ARG A 39 -17.39 12.01 -3.16
C ARG A 39 -16.51 12.30 -4.36
N GLN A 40 -15.24 11.90 -4.32
CA GLN A 40 -14.40 11.96 -5.50
C GLN A 40 -14.93 10.94 -6.53
N CYS A 41 -15.55 11.43 -7.60
CA CYS A 41 -16.07 10.58 -8.66
C CYS A 41 -14.90 9.91 -9.39
N GLY A 42 -14.82 8.58 -9.30
CA GLY A 42 -13.84 7.80 -10.06
C GLY A 42 -14.01 8.01 -11.57
N LEU A 43 -12.98 8.54 -12.21
CA LEU A 43 -12.91 8.63 -13.67
C LEU A 43 -12.62 7.23 -14.26
N PRO A 44 -13.15 6.91 -15.45
CA PRO A 44 -12.92 5.61 -16.09
C PRO A 44 -11.46 5.50 -16.55
N LEU A 45 -10.72 4.57 -15.94
CA LEU A 45 -9.35 4.25 -16.34
C LEU A 45 -9.35 3.39 -17.60
N ALA A 46 -9.07 4.02 -18.74
CA ALA A 46 -8.51 3.36 -19.92
C ALA A 46 -7.15 2.69 -19.55
N PRO A 47 -6.62 1.75 -20.37
CA PRO A 47 -5.37 1.04 -20.04
C PRO A 47 -4.15 1.97 -20.18
N THR A 48 -3.90 2.76 -19.14
CA THR A 48 -2.76 3.67 -19.04
C THR A 48 -1.57 2.95 -18.44
N VAL A 49 -0.42 3.00 -19.13
CA VAL A 49 0.86 2.56 -18.59
C VAL A 49 1.28 3.52 -17.46
N TRP A 50 1.40 3.02 -16.24
CA TRP A 50 1.79 3.83 -15.09
C TRP A 50 3.30 4.09 -15.10
N VAL A 51 3.68 5.36 -15.32
CA VAL A 51 5.03 5.87 -15.12
C VAL A 51 5.00 6.86 -13.96
N THR A 52 5.58 6.49 -12.82
CA THR A 52 5.69 7.37 -11.65
C THR A 52 6.96 8.22 -11.75
N THR A 53 6.93 9.29 -12.55
CA THR A 53 7.89 10.40 -12.42
C THR A 53 7.38 11.35 -11.34
N GLY A 54 8.05 11.39 -10.20
CA GLY A 54 7.62 12.20 -9.06
C GLY A 54 7.95 13.69 -9.21
N SER A 55 7.11 14.54 -8.64
CA SER A 55 7.51 15.86 -8.14
C SER A 55 6.49 16.37 -7.10
N ASP A 56 7.03 17.01 -6.07
CA ASP A 56 6.34 17.83 -5.05
C ASP A 56 5.31 17.16 -4.11
N SER A 57 5.80 16.35 -3.18
CA SER A 57 5.04 15.75 -2.06
C SER A 57 4.65 16.72 -0.92
N ARG A 58 4.75 18.05 -1.11
CA ARG A 58 4.63 19.05 -0.02
C ARG A 58 3.27 19.11 0.71
N HIS A 59 2.18 18.58 0.14
CA HIS A 59 0.86 18.63 0.77
C HIS A 59 0.46 17.35 1.55
N VAL A 60 0.98 16.17 1.17
CA VAL A 60 0.75 14.92 1.92
C VAL A 60 1.74 14.81 3.09
N ALA A 61 3.02 15.18 2.87
CA ALA A 61 4.10 15.10 3.86
C ALA A 61 4.08 16.20 4.95
N ARG A 62 2.94 16.87 5.18
CA ARG A 62 2.77 17.83 6.28
C ARG A 62 2.16 17.18 7.54
N ALA A 63 1.48 16.04 7.40
CA ALA A 63 0.86 15.33 8.53
C ALA A 63 1.85 14.51 9.37
N THR A 64 2.91 13.97 8.77
CA THR A 64 3.85 13.03 9.39
C THR A 64 5.13 13.68 9.95
N ARG A 65 5.21 15.02 10.01
CA ARG A 65 6.47 15.72 10.32
C ARG A 65 6.70 16.01 11.81
N HIS A 66 6.55 15.01 12.67
CA HIS A 66 7.01 15.06 14.06
C HIS A 66 7.78 13.79 14.42
N HIS A 67 8.92 13.96 15.10
CA HIS A 67 9.81 12.89 15.57
C HIS A 67 9.08 11.90 16.49
N GLU A 68 8.70 10.75 15.94
CA GLU A 68 8.43 9.50 16.63
C GLU A 68 8.59 8.37 15.59
N PRO A 69 8.95 7.13 15.98
CA PRO A 69 9.35 6.09 15.03
C PRO A 69 8.22 5.78 14.03
N ASP A 70 8.53 5.94 12.74
CA ASP A 70 7.57 5.95 11.64
C ASP A 70 6.75 4.65 11.59
N VAL A 71 5.50 4.71 12.03
CA VAL A 71 4.50 3.69 11.68
C VAL A 71 4.21 3.84 10.19
N VAL A 72 4.90 3.06 9.35
CA VAL A 72 4.78 3.17 7.89
C VAL A 72 3.45 2.56 7.43
N LEU A 73 2.38 3.37 7.48
CA LEU A 73 0.98 3.00 7.18
C LEU A 73 0.69 2.82 5.68
N GLN A 74 1.62 2.29 4.88
CA GLN A 74 1.48 2.23 3.41
C GLN A 74 0.19 1.55 2.92
N ASN A 75 -0.35 0.59 3.68
CA ASN A 75 -1.61 -0.07 3.36
C ASN A 75 -2.82 0.88 3.44
N ILE A 76 -2.81 1.85 4.35
CA ILE A 76 -3.88 2.85 4.51
C ILE A 76 -3.72 3.92 3.43
N ASP A 77 -2.50 4.36 3.13
CA ASP A 77 -2.23 5.33 2.06
C ASP A 77 -2.64 4.78 0.69
N LEU A 78 -2.25 3.54 0.38
CA LEU A 78 -2.65 2.88 -0.87
C LEU A 78 -4.16 2.65 -0.94
N HIS A 79 -4.81 2.24 0.16
CA HIS A 79 -6.27 2.16 0.23
C HIS A 79 -6.93 3.52 -0.05
N ALA A 80 -6.47 4.60 0.58
CA ALA A 80 -7.02 5.95 0.41
C ALA A 80 -6.84 6.49 -1.01
N LEU A 81 -5.73 6.17 -1.68
CA LEU A 81 -5.42 6.62 -3.05
C LEU A 81 -6.12 5.80 -4.14
N THR A 82 -6.41 4.52 -3.90
CA THR A 82 -6.85 3.58 -4.95
C THR A 82 -8.24 2.97 -4.72
N GLY A 83 -8.72 2.95 -3.48
CA GLY A 83 -9.88 2.17 -3.04
C GLY A 83 -9.64 0.66 -2.97
N TRP A 84 -8.41 0.17 -3.16
CA TRP A 84 -8.08 -1.26 -3.11
C TRP A 84 -8.06 -1.77 -1.67
N ILE A 85 -8.39 -3.05 -1.45
CA ILE A 85 -8.69 -3.59 -0.12
C ILE A 85 -7.40 -4.04 0.59
N PRO A 86 -7.04 -3.47 1.75
CA PRO A 86 -5.77 -3.78 2.41
C PRO A 86 -5.80 -5.10 3.20
N GLU A 87 -4.75 -5.92 3.06
CA GLU A 87 -4.38 -7.08 3.88
C GLU A 87 -2.95 -6.88 4.40
N ARG A 88 -2.69 -7.21 5.68
CA ARG A 88 -1.34 -7.20 6.28
C ARG A 88 -0.90 -8.64 6.50
N VAL A 89 0.17 -9.08 5.82
CA VAL A 89 0.73 -10.42 5.98
C VAL A 89 2.07 -10.31 6.70
N ALA A 90 2.10 -10.66 7.99
CA ALA A 90 3.33 -10.71 8.76
C ALA A 90 4.19 -11.91 8.31
N ILE A 91 5.50 -11.70 8.19
CA ILE A 91 6.50 -12.74 7.95
C ILE A 91 6.86 -13.32 9.32
N ARG A 92 6.52 -14.59 9.55
CA ARG A 92 6.65 -15.22 10.88
C ARG A 92 7.20 -16.63 10.78
N ASN A 93 8.45 -16.75 10.32
CA ASN A 93 9.12 -18.01 10.00
C ASN A 93 9.09 -19.09 11.11
N ASN A 94 8.89 -18.69 12.37
CA ASN A 94 8.86 -19.57 13.53
C ASN A 94 7.44 -19.96 13.99
N GLU A 95 6.37 -19.42 13.38
CA GLU A 95 4.99 -19.76 13.71
C GLU A 95 4.45 -20.87 12.78
N PRO A 96 3.74 -21.89 13.31
CA PRO A 96 3.28 -23.03 12.52
C PRO A 96 2.24 -22.67 11.44
N ASP A 97 1.55 -21.54 11.62
CA ASP A 97 0.52 -21.06 10.69
C ASP A 97 1.11 -20.24 9.52
N PHE A 98 2.41 -19.90 9.55
CA PHE A 98 3.05 -19.14 8.49
C PHE A 98 3.58 -20.06 7.37
N ASN A 99 2.87 -20.07 6.24
CA ASN A 99 3.29 -20.82 5.05
C ASN A 99 3.98 -19.90 4.03
N ALA A 100 5.32 -19.89 4.05
CA ALA A 100 6.15 -19.10 3.15
C ALA A 100 5.97 -19.47 1.67
N ASP A 101 5.81 -20.76 1.34
CA ASP A 101 5.64 -21.21 -0.04
C ASP A 101 4.31 -20.73 -0.63
N ALA A 102 3.23 -20.86 0.15
CA ALA A 102 1.90 -20.37 -0.23
C ALA A 102 1.85 -18.84 -0.32
N LEU A 103 2.61 -18.11 0.52
CA LEU A 103 2.77 -16.67 0.39
C LEU A 103 3.50 -16.30 -0.91
N PHE A 104 4.61 -16.96 -1.24
CA PHE A 104 5.32 -16.72 -2.48
C PHE A 104 4.45 -17.02 -3.72
N ASP A 105 3.73 -18.14 -3.73
CA ASP A 105 2.83 -18.50 -4.83
C ASP A 105 1.64 -17.52 -4.95
N LYS A 106 1.11 -17.02 -3.82
CA LYS A 106 0.12 -15.92 -3.78
C LYS A 106 0.69 -14.65 -4.42
N LEU A 107 1.91 -14.23 -4.04
CA LEU A 107 2.56 -13.04 -4.58
C LEU A 107 2.82 -13.15 -6.08
N LEU A 108 3.46 -14.24 -6.52
CA LEU A 108 3.76 -14.54 -7.93
C LEU A 108 2.50 -14.46 -8.80
N THR A 109 1.49 -15.27 -8.47
CA THR A 109 0.31 -15.44 -9.33
C THR A 109 -0.66 -14.27 -9.34
N ARG A 110 -0.59 -13.36 -8.35
CA ARG A 110 -1.50 -12.22 -8.22
C ARG A 110 -0.87 -10.91 -8.67
N LEU A 111 0.42 -10.69 -8.44
CA LEU A 111 1.11 -9.51 -8.94
C LEU A 111 1.14 -9.52 -10.49
N GLU A 112 1.47 -10.67 -11.09
CA GLU A 112 1.50 -10.85 -12.55
C GLU A 112 0.14 -10.55 -13.22
N LYS A 113 -0.98 -10.85 -12.54
CA LYS A 113 -2.34 -10.59 -13.05
C LYS A 113 -2.79 -9.14 -12.89
N GLY A 114 -2.08 -8.32 -12.10
CA GLY A 114 -2.59 -7.02 -11.65
C GLY A 114 -3.77 -7.14 -10.66
N ASP A 115 -3.84 -8.28 -9.95
CA ASP A 115 -4.86 -8.55 -8.93
C ASP A 115 -4.56 -7.84 -7.59
N VAL A 116 -3.28 -7.48 -7.36
CA VAL A 116 -2.79 -6.96 -6.08
C VAL A 116 -1.64 -5.96 -6.30
N LEU A 117 -1.60 -4.89 -5.49
CA LEU A 117 -0.42 -4.03 -5.33
C LEU A 117 0.30 -4.45 -4.04
N VAL A 118 1.62 -4.55 -4.09
CA VAL A 118 2.42 -5.14 -3.01
C VAL A 118 3.54 -4.21 -2.58
N THR A 119 3.65 -3.98 -1.28
CA THR A 119 4.86 -3.42 -0.67
C THR A 119 5.38 -4.35 0.43
N ALA A 120 6.69 -4.35 0.64
CA ALA A 120 7.36 -5.14 1.67
C ALA A 120 8.10 -4.19 2.61
N ALA A 121 7.95 -4.35 3.91
CA ALA A 121 8.62 -3.49 4.90
C ALA A 121 9.58 -4.26 5.80
N THR A 122 10.73 -3.63 6.06
CA THR A 122 11.75 -4.07 7.01
C THR A 122 11.30 -3.80 8.45
N GLY A 123 11.74 -4.64 9.38
CA GLY A 123 11.64 -4.38 10.81
C GLY A 123 12.73 -3.44 11.30
N GLU A 124 12.99 -3.48 12.60
CA GLU A 124 14.22 -2.92 13.16
C GLU A 124 15.44 -3.66 12.57
N LEU A 125 16.47 -2.91 12.17
CA LEU A 125 17.77 -3.43 11.75
C LEU A 125 18.84 -2.67 12.52
N SER A 126 19.88 -3.37 12.98
CA SER A 126 21.05 -2.68 13.55
C SER A 126 21.80 -1.89 12.47
N ASP A 127 22.46 -0.78 12.82
CA ASP A 127 23.24 0.04 11.87
C ASP A 127 24.22 -0.82 11.04
N ALA A 128 24.89 -1.78 11.72
CA ALA A 128 25.81 -2.71 11.08
C ALA A 128 25.13 -3.66 10.08
N GLU A 129 23.87 -4.03 10.29
CA GLU A 129 23.09 -4.83 9.35
C GLU A 129 22.52 -3.98 8.21
N ALA A 130 22.07 -2.76 8.50
CA ALA A 130 21.64 -1.80 7.48
C ALA A 130 22.79 -1.50 6.50
N ASP A 131 23.99 -1.17 7.00
CA ASP A 131 25.18 -0.93 6.19
C ASP A 131 25.61 -2.17 5.38
N ARG A 132 25.59 -3.36 6.01
CA ARG A 132 25.99 -4.63 5.36
C ARG A 132 25.00 -5.06 4.29
N THR A 133 23.70 -4.86 4.50
CA THR A 133 22.65 -5.28 3.56
C THR A 133 22.28 -4.21 2.54
N GLY A 134 22.53 -2.93 2.83
CA GLY A 134 22.00 -1.79 2.08
C GLY A 134 20.48 -1.59 2.23
N LEU A 135 19.84 -2.31 3.15
CA LEU A 135 18.45 -2.09 3.53
C LEU A 135 18.36 -1.01 4.61
N VAL A 136 17.24 -0.29 4.63
CA VAL A 136 16.92 0.74 5.62
C VAL A 136 16.03 0.10 6.68
N ALA A 137 16.26 0.38 7.96
CA ALA A 137 15.38 -0.07 9.05
C ALA A 137 13.99 0.58 8.95
N THR A 138 12.95 -0.13 9.40
CA THR A 138 11.56 0.35 9.50
C THR A 138 11.07 1.08 8.23
N HIS A 139 11.40 0.54 7.05
CA HIS A 139 11.17 1.19 5.77
C HIS A 139 10.47 0.26 4.78
N ALA A 140 9.69 0.84 3.87
CA ALA A 140 8.86 0.08 2.95
C ALA A 140 9.25 0.27 1.48
N TYR A 141 9.32 -0.85 0.78
CA TYR A 141 9.78 -1.00 -0.60
C TYR A 141 8.62 -1.47 -1.48
N ALA A 142 8.46 -0.88 -2.66
CA ALA A 142 7.47 -1.34 -3.63
C ALA A 142 7.97 -2.64 -4.29
N VAL A 143 7.12 -3.67 -4.36
CA VAL A 143 7.43 -4.91 -5.09
C VAL A 143 6.94 -4.75 -6.53
N LEU A 144 7.88 -4.79 -7.48
CA LEU A 144 7.65 -4.51 -8.89
C LEU A 144 7.48 -5.77 -9.75
N ASP A 145 8.13 -6.87 -9.38
CA ASP A 145 8.06 -8.17 -10.08
C ASP A 145 8.37 -9.29 -9.08
N VAL A 146 7.84 -10.49 -9.31
CA VAL A 146 8.07 -11.71 -8.53
C VAL A 146 8.25 -12.85 -9.52
N ARG A 147 9.34 -13.61 -9.41
CA ARG A 147 9.74 -14.61 -10.42
C ARG A 147 10.21 -15.91 -9.80
N ARG A 148 9.85 -17.01 -10.45
CA ARG A 148 10.38 -18.36 -10.19
C ARG A 148 11.16 -18.83 -11.41
N GLU A 149 12.48 -18.67 -11.39
CA GLU A 149 13.36 -18.98 -12.52
C GLU A 149 14.46 -19.96 -12.07
N GLN A 150 14.70 -21.02 -12.85
CA GLN A 150 15.75 -22.02 -12.55
C GLN A 150 15.68 -22.63 -11.13
N GLY A 151 14.49 -22.68 -10.52
CA GLY A 151 14.26 -23.12 -9.13
C GLY A 151 14.47 -22.03 -8.07
N LEU A 152 14.99 -20.86 -8.45
CA LEU A 152 15.16 -19.70 -7.58
C LEU A 152 13.83 -18.96 -7.41
N ARG A 153 13.66 -18.32 -6.24
CA ARG A 153 12.54 -17.45 -5.89
C ARG A 153 13.07 -16.03 -5.73
N LEU A 154 12.71 -15.14 -6.65
CA LEU A 154 13.34 -13.82 -6.77
C LEU A 154 12.25 -12.72 -6.80
N LEU A 155 12.50 -11.61 -6.10
CA LEU A 155 11.63 -10.45 -6.06
C LEU A 155 12.39 -9.21 -6.52
N LYS A 156 11.74 -8.36 -7.31
CA LYS A 156 12.27 -7.07 -7.74
C LYS A 156 11.65 -5.97 -6.89
N LEU A 157 12.45 -5.31 -6.07
CA LEU A 157 12.00 -4.26 -5.16
C LEU A 157 12.47 -2.88 -5.65
N LYS A 158 11.74 -1.84 -5.24
CA LYS A 158 12.15 -0.44 -5.39
C LYS A 158 12.11 0.29 -4.05
N ASN A 159 13.24 0.89 -3.68
CA ASN A 159 13.31 1.92 -2.66
C ASN A 159 12.62 3.21 -3.19
N PRO A 160 11.61 3.76 -2.48
CA PRO A 160 10.96 5.02 -2.84
C PRO A 160 11.94 6.21 -2.92
N TRP A 161 12.97 6.23 -2.07
CA TRP A 161 14.00 7.27 -2.06
C TRP A 161 14.89 7.25 -3.31
N SER A 162 14.77 6.21 -4.15
CA SER A 162 15.47 6.07 -5.43
C SER A 162 17.00 6.05 -5.35
N HIS A 163 17.52 5.74 -4.16
CA HIS A 163 18.90 5.37 -3.86
C HIS A 163 18.89 4.33 -2.74
N LEU A 164 20.04 3.71 -2.43
CA LEU A 164 20.21 2.60 -1.48
C LEU A 164 19.49 1.32 -1.93
N ARG A 165 20.30 0.34 -2.31
CA ARG A 165 19.90 -1.00 -2.78
C ARG A 165 20.42 -2.09 -1.86
N TRP A 166 19.76 -3.24 -1.93
CA TRP A 166 20.28 -4.52 -1.45
C TRP A 166 21.70 -4.81 -1.96
N ARG A 167 22.58 -5.26 -1.06
CA ARG A 167 24.01 -5.54 -1.30
C ARG A 167 24.37 -7.04 -1.24
N GLY A 168 23.39 -7.92 -1.03
CA GLY A 168 23.60 -9.37 -0.92
C GLY A 168 23.39 -10.11 -2.24
N ASN A 169 22.89 -11.34 -2.16
CA ASN A 169 22.67 -12.21 -3.32
C ASN A 169 21.74 -11.54 -4.34
N TYR A 170 22.09 -11.62 -5.63
CA TYR A 170 21.36 -11.01 -6.74
C TYR A 170 21.32 -9.46 -6.73
N SER A 171 22.13 -8.80 -5.89
CA SER A 171 22.45 -7.37 -6.04
C SER A 171 23.22 -7.10 -7.33
N GLU A 172 23.36 -5.83 -7.72
CA GLU A 172 24.18 -5.43 -8.86
C GLU A 172 25.70 -5.68 -8.68
N LEU A 173 26.14 -5.89 -7.43
CA LEU A 173 27.54 -6.16 -7.09
C LEU A 173 27.86 -7.66 -6.98
N ASP A 174 26.84 -8.52 -6.99
CA ASP A 174 27.00 -9.97 -6.86
C ASP A 174 27.55 -10.59 -8.15
N LYS A 175 28.77 -11.14 -8.09
CA LYS A 175 29.41 -11.81 -9.23
C LYS A 175 29.29 -13.33 -9.19
N LEU A 176 28.66 -13.90 -8.16
CA LEU A 176 28.58 -15.34 -7.92
C LEU A 176 27.26 -15.93 -8.41
N HIS A 177 26.12 -15.31 -8.07
CA HIS A 177 24.81 -15.89 -8.39
C HIS A 177 24.23 -15.44 -9.75
N TRP A 178 24.69 -14.30 -10.29
CA TRP A 178 24.24 -13.83 -11.60
C TRP A 178 24.84 -14.64 -12.75
N THR A 179 24.01 -15.51 -13.35
CA THR A 179 24.36 -16.19 -14.61
C THR A 179 23.88 -15.39 -15.83
N PRO A 180 24.56 -15.47 -17.00
CA PRO A 180 24.10 -14.82 -18.23
C PRO A 180 22.72 -15.28 -18.71
N GLN A 181 22.26 -16.47 -18.27
CA GLN A 181 20.90 -16.93 -18.57
C GLN A 181 19.86 -16.28 -17.64
N LEU A 182 20.15 -16.19 -16.34
CA LEU A 182 19.26 -15.53 -15.37
C LEU A 182 19.11 -14.03 -15.67
N GLN A 183 20.20 -13.36 -16.05
CA GLN A 183 20.18 -11.96 -16.51
C GLN A 183 19.23 -11.75 -17.70
N ARG A 184 19.22 -12.67 -18.67
CA ARG A 184 18.29 -12.63 -19.81
C ARG A 184 16.84 -12.90 -19.41
N LEU A 185 16.59 -13.88 -18.55
CA LEU A 185 15.24 -14.22 -18.06
C LEU A 185 14.60 -13.07 -17.28
N LEU A 186 15.38 -12.39 -16.44
CA LEU A 186 14.92 -11.27 -15.61
C LEU A 186 15.05 -9.89 -16.27
N ASN A 187 15.54 -9.84 -17.52
CA ASN A 187 15.86 -8.62 -18.27
C ASN A 187 16.64 -7.60 -17.40
N PHE A 188 17.74 -8.05 -16.80
CA PHE A 188 18.53 -7.27 -15.85
C PHE A 188 20.03 -7.44 -16.13
N ASP A 189 20.73 -6.31 -16.30
CA ASP A 189 22.19 -6.25 -16.37
C ASP A 189 22.75 -5.60 -15.09
N PRO A 190 23.45 -6.37 -14.24
CA PRO A 190 24.14 -5.86 -13.05
C PRO A 190 25.13 -4.73 -13.36
N ASN A 191 25.81 -4.77 -14.51
CA ASN A 191 26.84 -3.75 -14.83
C ASN A 191 26.19 -2.39 -15.11
N SER A 192 25.13 -2.38 -15.92
CA SER A 192 24.32 -1.18 -16.15
C SER A 192 23.66 -0.68 -14.86
N ALA A 193 23.17 -1.58 -14.01
CA ALA A 193 22.59 -1.20 -12.72
C ALA A 193 23.64 -0.53 -11.80
N ALA A 194 24.88 -1.03 -11.75
CA ALA A 194 25.96 -0.48 -10.93
C ALA A 194 26.41 0.93 -11.37
N MET A 195 26.15 1.34 -12.62
CA MET A 195 26.49 2.69 -13.10
C MET A 195 25.53 3.80 -12.62
N PHE A 196 24.27 3.47 -12.29
CA PHE A 196 23.28 4.45 -11.87
C PHE A 196 22.33 3.86 -10.82
N ASP A 197 22.38 4.40 -9.59
CA ASP A 197 21.42 4.03 -8.55
C ASP A 197 20.07 4.72 -8.77
N ASN A 198 19.02 3.90 -8.82
CA ASN A 198 17.62 4.29 -8.95
C ASN A 198 16.74 3.64 -7.86
N GLY A 199 17.37 3.01 -6.88
CA GLY A 199 16.75 2.25 -5.79
C GLY A 199 16.10 0.93 -6.21
N VAL A 200 16.23 0.48 -7.46
CA VAL A 200 15.65 -0.80 -7.94
C VAL A 200 16.68 -1.91 -7.87
N PHE A 201 16.32 -3.04 -7.27
CA PHE A 201 17.19 -4.22 -7.12
C PHE A 201 16.40 -5.53 -7.17
N TRP A 202 17.11 -6.63 -7.43
CA TRP A 202 16.60 -8.00 -7.20
C TRP A 202 17.13 -8.52 -5.87
N ILE A 203 16.36 -9.40 -5.23
CA ILE A 203 16.69 -10.07 -3.98
C ILE A 203 16.01 -11.45 -3.95
N ASP A 204 16.64 -12.43 -3.32
CA ASP A 204 16.05 -13.75 -3.15
C ASP A 204 15.00 -13.78 -2.04
N TYR A 205 14.01 -14.68 -2.16
CA TYR A 205 12.90 -14.76 -1.22
C TYR A 205 13.35 -15.17 0.20
N ASP A 206 14.43 -15.95 0.34
CA ASP A 206 14.91 -16.38 1.65
C ASP A 206 15.57 -15.20 2.39
N SER A 207 16.25 -14.31 1.66
CA SER A 207 16.70 -13.00 2.15
C SER A 207 15.54 -12.06 2.50
N ILE A 208 14.45 -12.04 1.72
CA ILE A 208 13.22 -11.31 2.11
C ILE A 208 12.70 -11.85 3.45
N LEU A 209 12.50 -13.16 3.56
CA LEU A 209 12.01 -13.80 4.79
C LEU A 209 12.90 -13.53 6.01
N LYS A 210 14.20 -13.25 5.80
CA LYS A 210 15.16 -12.96 6.86
C LYS A 210 15.18 -11.50 7.33
N PHE A 211 14.99 -10.53 6.43
CA PHE A 211 15.21 -9.11 6.70
C PHE A 211 13.94 -8.25 6.65
N PHE A 212 12.79 -8.83 6.30
CA PHE A 212 11.49 -8.14 6.21
C PHE A 212 10.49 -8.75 7.19
N ASP A 213 9.69 -7.89 7.81
CA ASP A 213 8.71 -8.26 8.84
C ASP A 213 7.31 -8.48 8.27
N VAL A 214 7.01 -7.87 7.13
CA VAL A 214 5.63 -7.75 6.64
C VAL A 214 5.55 -7.46 5.14
N PHE A 215 4.58 -8.09 4.49
CA PHE A 215 4.01 -7.63 3.22
C PHE A 215 2.68 -6.91 3.46
N TYR A 216 2.52 -5.76 2.81
CA TYR A 216 1.26 -5.05 2.69
C TYR A 216 0.69 -5.31 1.31
N LEU A 217 -0.48 -5.94 1.26
CA LEU A 217 -1.17 -6.30 0.02
C LEU A 217 -2.41 -5.43 -0.10
N ASN A 218 -2.57 -4.73 -1.23
CA ASN A 218 -3.81 -4.04 -1.57
C ASN A 218 -4.46 -4.81 -2.70
N TRP A 219 -5.68 -5.29 -2.50
CA TRP A 219 -6.38 -6.17 -3.44
C TRP A 219 -7.33 -5.40 -4.34
N ASN A 220 -7.30 -5.72 -5.63
CA ASN A 220 -8.19 -5.15 -6.62
C ASN A 220 -9.67 -5.46 -6.26
N PRO A 221 -10.52 -4.46 -6.01
CA PRO A 221 -11.91 -4.69 -5.60
C PRO A 221 -12.74 -5.49 -6.61
N LYS A 222 -12.31 -5.55 -7.88
CA LYS A 222 -12.96 -6.35 -8.94
C LYS A 222 -12.88 -7.87 -8.70
N LEU A 223 -12.03 -8.34 -7.78
CA LEU A 223 -11.96 -9.75 -7.37
C LEU A 223 -13.17 -10.18 -6.50
N PHE A 224 -13.90 -9.22 -5.95
CA PHE A 224 -15.00 -9.45 -5.03
C PHE A 224 -16.33 -9.36 -5.78
N ASN A 225 -16.81 -10.51 -6.27
CA ASN A 225 -18.06 -10.62 -7.04
C ASN A 225 -19.29 -10.03 -6.32
N TYR A 226 -19.25 -10.05 -4.98
CA TYR A 226 -20.28 -9.49 -4.12
C TYR A 226 -19.62 -8.52 -3.15
N THR A 227 -20.06 -7.27 -3.14
CA THR A 227 -19.59 -6.23 -2.23
C THR A 227 -20.79 -5.50 -1.63
N PHE A 228 -20.69 -5.17 -0.35
CA PHE A 228 -21.65 -4.35 0.37
C PHE A 228 -20.88 -3.41 1.28
N CYS A 229 -21.32 -2.16 1.37
CA CYS A 229 -20.67 -1.14 2.18
C CYS A 229 -21.73 -0.35 2.92
N LEU A 230 -21.58 -0.26 4.24
CA LEU A 230 -22.44 0.51 5.13
C LEU A 230 -21.59 1.58 5.83
N HIS A 231 -22.07 2.81 5.79
CA HIS A 231 -21.51 3.91 6.57
C HIS A 231 -22.50 4.24 7.68
N GLN A 232 -22.06 4.14 8.93
CA GLN A 232 -22.86 4.43 10.11
C GLN A 232 -22.00 5.12 11.16
N SER A 233 -22.61 6.00 11.94
CA SER A 233 -22.02 6.54 13.17
C SER A 233 -22.86 6.12 14.37
N TRP A 234 -22.19 5.89 15.50
CA TRP A 234 -22.82 5.72 16.80
C TRP A 234 -22.13 6.65 17.80
N LYS A 235 -22.89 7.19 18.75
CA LYS A 235 -22.33 8.07 19.79
C LYS A 235 -21.75 7.23 20.90
N THR A 236 -20.48 7.46 21.23
CA THR A 236 -19.87 6.95 22.46
C THR A 236 -20.66 7.46 23.67
N GLY A 237 -21.11 6.55 24.54
CA GLY A 237 -21.93 6.86 25.72
C GLY A 237 -23.27 6.11 25.83
N LEU A 238 -23.72 5.40 24.79
CA LEU A 238 -24.88 4.49 24.85
C LEU A 238 -24.41 3.02 24.90
N GLY A 239 -23.68 2.68 25.97
CA GLY A 239 -23.11 1.35 26.18
C GLY A 239 -22.15 1.34 27.37
N PRO A 240 -21.76 0.15 27.89
CA PRO A 240 -20.76 0.07 28.94
C PRO A 240 -19.39 0.57 28.44
N ILE A 241 -18.61 1.21 29.33
CA ILE A 241 -17.26 1.74 29.04
C ILE A 241 -16.27 0.64 28.56
N LYS A 242 -16.64 -0.63 28.72
CA LYS A 242 -15.96 -1.81 28.15
C LYS A 242 -17.01 -2.79 27.63
N ASP A 243 -16.83 -3.28 26.40
CA ASP A 243 -17.69 -4.29 25.75
C ASP A 243 -17.82 -5.60 26.57
N ALA A 244 -16.91 -5.85 27.52
CA ALA A 244 -16.91 -7.01 28.40
C ALA A 244 -18.19 -7.19 29.25
N TYR A 245 -19.04 -6.17 29.39
CA TYR A 245 -20.26 -6.23 30.21
C TYR A 245 -21.54 -6.44 29.40
N ASN A 246 -21.65 -5.86 28.20
CA ASN A 246 -22.81 -6.02 27.31
C ASN A 246 -22.41 -5.63 25.88
N ILE A 247 -22.45 -6.59 24.96
CA ILE A 247 -22.25 -6.37 23.51
C ILE A 247 -23.56 -6.19 22.73
N GLY A 248 -24.71 -6.42 23.36
CA GLY A 248 -26.02 -6.48 22.71
C GLY A 248 -26.51 -5.14 22.13
N GLU A 249 -26.06 -4.02 22.72
CA GLU A 249 -26.41 -2.65 22.27
C GLU A 249 -25.54 -2.16 21.09
N ASN A 250 -24.45 -2.87 20.76
CA ASN A 250 -23.65 -2.55 19.58
C ASN A 250 -24.43 -2.86 18.28
N PRO A 251 -24.16 -2.18 17.15
CA PRO A 251 -24.81 -2.47 15.88
C PRO A 251 -24.64 -3.94 15.46
N GLN A 252 -25.76 -4.60 15.14
CA GLN A 252 -25.80 -6.01 14.78
C GLN A 252 -26.15 -6.17 13.30
N PHE A 253 -25.42 -7.05 12.62
CA PHE A 253 -25.59 -7.34 11.19
C PHE A 253 -25.81 -8.83 10.96
N PHE A 254 -26.64 -9.16 9.98
CA PHE A 254 -26.88 -10.53 9.55
C PHE A 254 -26.29 -10.75 8.17
N LEU A 255 -25.42 -11.75 8.05
CA LEU A 255 -24.90 -12.23 6.77
C LEU A 255 -25.54 -13.56 6.42
N GLN A 256 -26.31 -13.58 5.33
CA GLN A 256 -26.76 -14.82 4.72
C GLN A 256 -25.73 -15.29 3.69
N VAL A 257 -25.36 -16.56 3.74
CA VAL A 257 -24.58 -17.25 2.72
C VAL A 257 -25.43 -18.42 2.23
N ASP A 258 -25.69 -18.50 0.93
CA ASP A 258 -26.60 -19.50 0.38
C ASP A 258 -26.02 -20.91 0.46
N GLN A 259 -26.91 -21.90 0.66
CA GLN A 259 -26.53 -23.29 0.87
C GLN A 259 -25.94 -23.91 -0.39
N GLY A 260 -24.60 -23.93 -0.46
CA GLY A 260 -23.83 -24.43 -1.60
C GLY A 260 -22.65 -23.52 -1.98
N GLY A 261 -22.64 -22.26 -1.53
CA GLY A 261 -21.52 -21.35 -1.75
C GLY A 261 -20.36 -21.60 -0.79
N SER A 262 -19.20 -22.00 -1.30
CA SER A 262 -17.93 -21.96 -0.57
C SER A 262 -17.12 -20.74 -1.00
N GLY A 263 -16.71 -19.89 -0.06
CA GLY A 263 -15.91 -18.70 -0.35
C GLY A 263 -15.39 -18.02 0.91
N ALA A 264 -14.53 -17.02 0.73
CA ALA A 264 -14.03 -16.17 1.82
C ALA A 264 -14.89 -14.91 1.94
N VAL A 265 -15.23 -14.52 3.16
CA VAL A 265 -15.88 -13.24 3.48
C VAL A 265 -14.82 -12.30 4.03
N TRP A 266 -14.72 -11.11 3.45
CA TRP A 266 -13.79 -10.08 3.88
C TRP A 266 -14.57 -8.93 4.52
N ILE A 267 -14.14 -8.50 5.70
CA ILE A 267 -14.76 -7.40 6.45
C ILE A 267 -13.70 -6.30 6.60
N LEU A 268 -13.83 -5.24 5.82
CA LEU A 268 -13.02 -4.03 5.96
C LEU A 268 -13.74 -3.08 6.91
N LEU A 269 -13.06 -2.68 7.99
CA LEU A 269 -13.57 -1.74 8.98
C LEU A 269 -12.80 -0.43 8.87
N THR A 270 -13.51 0.68 8.74
CA THR A 270 -12.94 2.03 8.59
C THR A 270 -13.53 2.96 9.64
N ARG A 271 -12.66 3.59 10.45
CA ARG A 271 -13.04 4.65 11.42
C ARG A 271 -12.66 6.00 10.83
N HIS A 272 -13.60 6.94 10.77
CA HIS A 272 -13.32 8.32 10.41
C HIS A 272 -12.78 9.06 11.63
N ILE A 273 -11.47 9.36 11.62
CA ILE A 273 -10.84 10.18 12.65
C ILE A 273 -10.87 11.63 12.16
N THR A 274 -11.54 12.52 12.93
CA THR A 274 -11.73 13.94 12.57
C THR A 274 -10.83 14.89 13.36
N GLN A 275 -10.22 14.43 14.46
CA GLN A 275 -9.30 15.19 15.29
C GLN A 275 -7.88 14.61 15.18
N ILE A 276 -6.88 15.47 15.00
CA ILE A 276 -5.50 15.01 14.80
C ILE A 276 -4.88 14.44 16.10
N GLU A 277 -5.38 14.85 17.27
CA GLU A 277 -5.00 14.32 18.57
C GLU A 277 -5.43 12.86 18.76
N ASP A 278 -6.63 12.51 18.32
CA ASP A 278 -7.13 11.12 18.32
C ASP A 278 -6.34 10.25 17.33
N PHE A 279 -5.91 10.80 16.19
CA PHE A 279 -5.01 10.09 15.27
C PHE A 279 -3.64 9.79 15.88
N LYS A 280 -3.05 10.75 16.62
CA LYS A 280 -1.70 10.62 17.20
C LYS A 280 -1.61 9.54 18.28
N GLU A 281 -2.58 9.48 19.18
CA GLU A 281 -2.54 8.53 20.31
C GLU A 281 -3.41 7.28 20.10
N ASN A 282 -4.31 7.30 19.12
CA ASN A 282 -5.24 6.24 18.71
C ASN A 282 -5.74 5.34 19.86
N ARG A 283 -6.52 5.94 20.76
CA ARG A 283 -6.99 5.29 21.99
C ARG A 283 -8.24 4.41 21.80
N GLU A 284 -8.92 4.51 20.65
CA GLU A 284 -10.18 3.83 20.36
C GLU A 284 -10.03 2.83 19.20
N TYR A 285 -10.34 1.57 19.47
CA TYR A 285 -10.25 0.46 18.53
C TYR A 285 -11.64 -0.02 18.12
N ILE A 286 -11.80 -0.41 16.86
CA ILE A 286 -13.01 -1.05 16.35
C ILE A 286 -12.78 -2.55 16.18
N THR A 287 -13.79 -3.36 16.49
CA THR A 287 -13.75 -4.81 16.33
C THR A 287 -15.09 -5.34 15.83
N VAL A 288 -15.09 -6.52 15.22
CA VAL A 288 -16.31 -7.24 14.84
C VAL A 288 -16.22 -8.66 15.37
N LEU A 289 -17.29 -9.09 16.05
CA LEU A 289 -17.46 -10.45 16.57
C LEU A 289 -18.44 -11.20 15.67
N VAL A 290 -18.03 -12.33 15.13
CA VAL A 290 -18.82 -13.13 14.18
C VAL A 290 -19.32 -14.40 14.86
N TYR A 291 -20.65 -14.57 14.91
CA TYR A 291 -21.30 -15.71 15.55
C TYR A 291 -22.15 -16.50 14.57
N ARG A 292 -22.04 -17.84 14.60
CA ARG A 292 -22.95 -18.73 13.86
C ARG A 292 -24.21 -19.00 14.69
N ASN A 293 -25.18 -18.08 14.66
CA ASN A 293 -26.41 -18.18 15.46
C ASN A 293 -27.71 -18.31 14.62
N ASN A 294 -27.61 -18.66 13.32
CA ASN A 294 -28.76 -18.81 12.40
C ASN A 294 -29.75 -17.62 12.43
N GLY A 295 -29.24 -16.39 12.53
CA GLY A 295 -30.04 -15.17 12.60
C GLY A 295 -30.67 -14.86 13.96
N LYS A 296 -30.39 -15.64 15.00
CA LYS A 296 -30.77 -15.33 16.38
C LYS A 296 -29.79 -14.34 17.02
N ARG A 297 -30.29 -13.58 17.99
CA ARG A 297 -29.48 -12.82 18.95
C ARG A 297 -29.01 -13.74 20.08
#